data_AF-A0A0U5ID39-F1
#
_entry.id   AF-A0A0U5ID39-F1
#
_cell.length_a   1.000
_cell.length_b   1.000
_cell.length_c   1.000
_cell.angle_alpha   90.00
_cell.angle_beta   90.00
_cell.angle_gamma   90.00
#
_symmetry.space_group_name_H-M   'P 1'
#
loop_
_entity.id
_entity.type
_entity.pdbx_description
1 polymer ?
#
loop_
_entity_poly.entity_id
_entity_poly.type
_entity_poly.pdbx_seq_one_letter_code
_entity_poly.pdbx_strand_id
1 'polypeptide(L)'
;MGLAIGNGTQTSGRNSSSAPVWHIGSDRGNGECSSMSIQVKTKFSDVLAILGAVASTVGLVLAIVSWLDISRDLLISVISSLVAFLAGVFSSRLATRVKSLMGSPRVFLSYPAALTVEVKAIAELLRRRGAQVWLDQERLKPGQDWRSEIARAMEDADTLLVFIGDEPSPNVAFELGLAEGRGKRIIPVRAGGAELPSDIQGLRYIDLRADRDVGLEQLIESATH
;
A
#
# COMPACT_ATOMS: atom_id res chain seq x y z
N MET A 1 14.64 77.61 50.76
CA MET A 1 14.58 76.57 51.80
C MET A 1 14.70 75.21 51.12
N GLY A 2 15.72 74.37 51.24
CA GLY A 2 16.68 74.17 52.31
C GLY A 2 16.21 73.06 53.25
N LEU A 3 16.45 71.78 52.90
CA LEU A 3 16.93 70.71 53.81
C LEU A 3 17.06 69.36 53.08
N ALA A 4 18.27 68.79 53.19
CA ALA A 4 18.67 67.41 52.91
C ALA A 4 18.05 66.45 53.96
N ILE A 5 18.04 65.12 53.82
CA ILE A 5 19.13 64.13 54.00
C ILE A 5 18.52 62.76 53.59
N GLY A 6 19.14 61.94 52.72
CA GLY A 6 19.92 60.71 53.05
C GLY A 6 19.06 59.54 53.58
N ASN A 7 19.25 58.25 53.33
CA ASN A 7 20.28 57.42 52.70
C ASN A 7 19.68 55.97 52.70
N GLY A 8 20.05 55.04 51.79
CA GLY A 8 19.71 53.62 52.02
C GLY A 8 19.64 52.66 50.81
N THR A 9 20.82 52.23 50.36
CA THR A 9 21.23 50.93 49.78
C THR A 9 20.23 49.83 49.36
N GLN A 10 20.41 49.39 48.09
CA GLN A 10 20.45 48.03 47.49
C GLN A 10 19.81 46.80 48.20
N THR A 11 19.08 45.98 47.43
CA THR A 11 19.32 44.53 47.15
C THR A 11 18.37 44.07 46.03
N SER A 12 18.84 43.63 44.84
CA SER A 12 19.15 42.24 44.44
C SER A 12 17.95 41.31 44.26
N GLY A 13 17.84 40.69 43.06
CA GLY A 13 16.91 39.58 42.73
C GLY A 13 16.23 39.75 41.37
N ARG A 14 16.92 39.59 40.23
CA ARG A 14 17.08 38.35 39.45
C ARG A 14 15.75 37.60 39.14
N ASN A 15 15.24 37.87 37.94
CA ASN A 15 14.83 36.94 36.88
C ASN A 15 13.90 35.75 37.22
N SER A 16 12.71 35.71 36.61
CA SER A 16 12.24 34.52 35.86
C SER A 16 10.93 34.78 35.13
N SER A 17 11.03 34.82 33.80
CA SER A 17 10.22 34.09 32.83
C SER A 17 8.72 33.94 33.08
N SER A 18 7.96 34.72 32.31
CA SER A 18 6.57 34.48 31.95
C SER A 18 6.39 33.08 31.35
N ALA A 19 5.69 32.21 32.07
CA ALA A 19 5.12 30.97 31.54
C ALA A 19 3.62 31.19 31.24
N PRO A 20 3.07 30.62 30.16
CA PRO A 20 1.66 30.75 29.86
C PRO A 20 0.81 29.96 30.87
N VAL A 21 -0.21 30.63 31.39
CA VAL A 21 -1.23 30.11 32.29
C VAL A 21 -2.10 29.10 31.52
N TRP A 22 -2.01 27.84 31.91
CA TRP A 22 -2.94 26.79 31.46
C TRP A 22 -4.21 26.83 32.31
N HIS A 23 -5.33 27.23 31.70
CA HIS A 23 -6.65 27.05 32.27
C HIS A 23 -7.04 25.57 32.20
N ILE A 24 -7.04 24.90 33.36
CA ILE A 24 -7.62 23.57 33.52
C ILE A 24 -9.14 23.75 33.58
N GLY A 25 -9.78 23.64 32.42
CA GLY A 25 -11.23 23.46 32.31
C GLY A 25 -11.61 22.07 32.80
N SER A 26 -12.37 22.02 33.89
CA SER A 26 -12.95 20.80 34.42
C SER A 26 -14.18 20.38 33.62
N ASP A 27 -13.97 19.80 32.44
CA ASP A 27 -15.03 19.07 31.74
C ASP A 27 -15.08 17.63 32.27
N ARG A 28 -16.02 17.38 33.19
CA ARG A 28 -16.51 16.02 33.44
C ARG A 28 -17.41 15.61 32.28
N GLY A 29 -16.76 15.30 31.15
CA GLY A 29 -17.34 14.55 30.05
C GLY A 29 -17.26 13.06 30.35
N ASN A 30 -18.43 12.45 30.46
CA ASN A 30 -18.73 11.04 30.60
C ASN A 30 -17.68 10.12 29.92
N GLY A 31 -16.98 9.31 30.72
CA GLY A 31 -16.12 8.25 30.23
C GLY A 31 -16.94 7.09 29.68
N GLU A 32 -17.40 7.20 28.44
CA GLU A 32 -17.83 6.04 27.66
C GLU A 32 -16.59 5.41 27.03
N CYS A 33 -16.11 4.36 27.68
CA CYS A 33 -15.15 3.43 27.12
C CYS A 33 -15.81 2.72 25.92
N SER A 34 -15.71 3.32 24.74
CA SER A 34 -16.21 2.74 23.50
C SER A 34 -15.26 1.62 23.08
N SER A 35 -15.55 0.42 23.56
CA SER A 35 -14.92 -0.82 23.13
C SER A 35 -15.04 -0.95 21.61
N MET A 36 -13.92 -0.77 20.91
CA MET A 36 -13.82 -1.01 19.48
C MET A 36 -13.84 -2.53 19.24
N SER A 37 -15.03 -3.11 19.28
CA SER A 37 -15.25 -4.48 18.86
C SER A 37 -15.18 -4.54 17.34
N ILE A 38 -14.11 -5.12 16.80
CA ILE A 38 -14.05 -5.58 15.41
C ILE A 38 -15.11 -6.69 15.27
N GLN A 39 -16.33 -6.29 14.91
CA GLN A 39 -17.42 -7.20 14.60
C GLN A 39 -17.23 -7.71 13.17
N VAL A 40 -16.52 -8.83 13.02
CA VAL A 40 -16.59 -9.64 11.80
C VAL A 40 -17.96 -10.34 11.81
N LYS A 41 -19.02 -9.58 11.49
CA LYS A 41 -20.35 -10.13 11.21
C LYS A 41 -20.38 -10.55 9.74
N THR A 42 -19.89 -11.74 9.43
CA THR A 42 -20.56 -12.48 8.35
C THR A 42 -21.89 -12.91 8.96
N LYS A 43 -22.99 -12.25 8.57
CA LYS A 43 -24.29 -12.67 9.07
C LYS A 43 -24.53 -14.07 8.53
N PHE A 44 -24.79 -15.04 9.42
CA PHE A 44 -25.13 -16.42 9.06
C PHE A 44 -26.26 -16.48 8.00
N SER A 45 -27.12 -15.46 7.96
CA SER A 45 -28.13 -15.24 6.93
C SER A 45 -27.57 -15.19 5.51
N ASP A 46 -26.39 -14.61 5.30
CA ASP A 46 -25.80 -14.41 3.98
C ASP A 46 -25.24 -15.75 3.45
N VAL A 47 -24.70 -16.56 4.36
CA VAL A 47 -24.27 -17.94 4.06
C VAL A 47 -25.48 -18.82 3.74
N LEU A 48 -26.58 -18.71 4.50
CA LEU A 48 -27.83 -19.41 4.20
C LEU A 48 -28.43 -18.98 2.86
N ALA A 49 -28.37 -17.69 2.52
CA ALA A 49 -28.86 -17.18 1.25
C ALA A 49 -28.06 -17.75 0.06
N ILE A 50 -26.73 -17.82 0.17
CA ILE A 50 -25.86 -18.44 -0.85
C ILE A 50 -26.16 -19.94 -0.98
N LEU A 51 -26.26 -20.66 0.14
CA LEU A 51 -26.59 -22.09 0.13
C LEU A 51 -27.97 -22.37 -0.48
N GLY A 52 -28.97 -21.55 -0.15
CA GLY A 52 -30.30 -21.61 -0.74
C GLY A 52 -30.27 -21.39 -2.25
N ALA A 53 -29.57 -20.36 -2.73
CA ALA A 53 -29.43 -20.07 -4.15
C ALA A 53 -28.73 -21.22 -4.91
N VAL A 54 -27.66 -21.78 -4.34
CA VAL A 54 -26.96 -22.94 -4.94
C VAL A 54 -27.89 -24.15 -5.00
N ALA A 55 -28.60 -24.46 -3.92
CA ALA A 55 -29.54 -25.59 -3.88
C ALA A 55 -30.69 -25.44 -4.88
N SER A 56 -31.26 -24.23 -5.03
CA SER A 56 -32.31 -23.94 -6.02
C SER A 56 -31.80 -24.09 -7.45
N THR A 57 -30.59 -23.63 -7.74
CA THR A 57 -29.99 -23.71 -9.08
C THR A 57 -29.71 -25.18 -9.44
N VAL A 58 -29.16 -25.96 -8.51
CA VAL A 58 -28.93 -27.40 -8.68
C VAL A 58 -30.25 -28.15 -8.89
N GLY A 59 -31.27 -27.85 -8.08
CA GLY A 59 -32.60 -28.46 -8.23
C GLY A 59 -33.26 -28.16 -9.57
N LEU A 60 -33.17 -26.91 -10.04
CA LEU A 60 -33.70 -26.50 -11.35
C LEU A 60 -33.00 -27.20 -12.50
N VAL A 61 -31.66 -27.30 -12.44
CA VAL A 61 -30.87 -28.02 -13.46
C VAL A 61 -31.27 -29.50 -13.49
N LEU A 62 -31.38 -30.15 -12.33
CA LEU A 62 -31.81 -31.55 -12.25
C LEU A 62 -33.25 -31.74 -12.78
N ALA A 63 -34.15 -30.81 -12.49
CA ALA A 63 -35.53 -30.82 -13.00
C ALA A 63 -35.58 -30.67 -14.53
N ILE A 64 -34.84 -29.72 -15.09
CA ILE A 64 -34.76 -29.49 -16.55
C ILE A 64 -34.16 -30.70 -17.26
N VAL A 65 -33.11 -31.30 -16.69
CA VAL A 65 -32.52 -32.54 -17.23
C VAL A 65 -33.55 -33.67 -17.18
N SER A 66 -34.30 -33.81 -16.08
CA SER A 66 -35.34 -34.84 -15.98
C SER A 66 -36.51 -34.62 -16.95
N TRP A 67 -36.79 -33.37 -17.31
CA TRP A 67 -37.87 -32.98 -18.23
C TRP A 67 -37.50 -33.17 -19.71
N LEU A 68 -36.20 -33.09 -20.05
CA LEU A 68 -35.70 -33.15 -21.43
C LEU A 68 -35.26 -34.56 -21.89
N ASP A 69 -35.47 -35.61 -21.08
CA ASP A 69 -35.01 -36.99 -21.31
C ASP A 69 -33.55 -37.06 -21.81
N ILE A 70 -32.71 -36.15 -21.28
CA ILE A 70 -31.30 -36.04 -21.66
C ILE A 70 -30.57 -37.28 -21.17
N SER A 71 -29.88 -37.98 -22.08
CA SER A 71 -29.03 -39.13 -21.75
C SER A 71 -28.07 -38.78 -20.60
N ARG A 72 -28.02 -39.62 -19.57
CA ARG A 72 -27.21 -39.38 -18.36
C ARG A 72 -25.74 -39.11 -18.67
N ASP A 73 -25.24 -39.67 -19.76
CA ASP A 73 -23.86 -39.50 -20.22
C ASP A 73 -23.55 -38.06 -20.68
N LEU A 74 -24.52 -37.39 -21.34
CA LEU A 74 -24.38 -35.99 -21.77
C LEU A 74 -24.35 -35.05 -20.56
N LEU A 75 -25.19 -35.34 -19.57
CA LEU A 75 -25.28 -34.60 -18.31
C LEU A 75 -23.93 -34.60 -17.56
N ILE A 76 -23.33 -35.78 -17.41
CA ILE A 76 -22.04 -35.95 -16.72
C ILE A 76 -20.93 -35.18 -17.46
N SER A 77 -20.94 -35.16 -18.80
CA SER A 77 -19.96 -34.43 -19.60
C SER A 77 -20.06 -32.91 -19.42
N VAL A 78 -21.28 -32.35 -19.43
CA VAL A 78 -21.49 -30.90 -19.25
C VAL A 78 -21.11 -30.45 -17.84
N ILE A 79 -21.52 -31.21 -16.81
CA ILE A 79 -21.16 -30.88 -15.42
C ILE A 79 -19.66 -31.01 -15.20
N SER A 80 -19.01 -32.07 -15.68
CA SER A 80 -17.56 -32.24 -15.50
C SER A 80 -16.77 -31.15 -16.22
N SER A 81 -17.19 -30.73 -17.41
CA SER A 81 -16.60 -29.61 -18.15
C SER A 81 -16.77 -28.28 -17.41
N LEU A 82 -17.96 -28.03 -16.85
CA LEU A 82 -18.22 -26.81 -16.07
C LEU A 82 -17.43 -26.80 -14.76
N VAL A 83 -17.37 -27.92 -14.04
CA VAL A 83 -16.58 -28.05 -12.81
C VAL A 83 -15.10 -27.88 -13.11
N ALA A 84 -14.56 -28.50 -14.17
CA ALA A 84 -13.16 -28.35 -14.56
C ALA A 84 -12.84 -26.91 -14.97
N PHE A 85 -13.74 -26.26 -15.73
CA PHE A 85 -13.59 -24.86 -16.12
C PHE A 85 -13.62 -23.92 -14.90
N LEU A 86 -14.61 -24.07 -14.02
CA LEU A 86 -14.72 -23.29 -12.79
C LEU A 86 -13.54 -23.53 -11.85
N ALA A 87 -13.12 -24.79 -11.68
CA ALA A 87 -11.95 -25.14 -10.89
C ALA A 87 -10.67 -24.56 -11.49
N GLY A 88 -10.51 -24.54 -12.82
CA GLY A 88 -9.37 -23.93 -13.49
C GLY A 88 -9.32 -22.41 -13.34
N VAL A 89 -10.46 -21.72 -13.55
CA VAL A 89 -10.57 -20.27 -13.35
C VAL A 89 -10.36 -19.89 -11.88
N PHE A 90 -10.92 -20.68 -10.95
CA PHE A 90 -10.74 -20.46 -9.52
C PHE A 90 -9.31 -20.77 -9.06
N SER A 91 -8.71 -21.86 -9.55
CA SER A 91 -7.33 -22.27 -9.23
C SER A 91 -6.32 -21.21 -9.65
N SER A 92 -6.44 -20.66 -10.86
CA SER A 92 -5.55 -19.58 -11.32
C SER A 92 -5.68 -18.33 -10.44
N ARG A 93 -6.92 -17.90 -10.12
CA ARG A 93 -7.19 -16.76 -9.23
C ARG A 93 -6.66 -17.00 -7.82
N LEU A 94 -6.85 -18.21 -7.28
CA LEU A 94 -6.41 -18.59 -5.95
C LEU A 94 -4.90 -18.70 -5.89
N ALA A 95 -4.25 -19.33 -6.86
CA ALA A 95 -2.79 -19.48 -6.92
C ALA A 95 -2.09 -18.12 -6.91
N THR A 96 -2.59 -17.13 -7.67
CA THR A 96 -2.03 -15.77 -7.64
C THR A 96 -2.22 -15.09 -6.28
N ARG A 97 -3.39 -15.24 -5.65
CA ARG A 97 -3.67 -14.65 -4.32
C ARG A 97 -2.86 -15.32 -3.22
N VAL A 98 -2.81 -16.65 -3.23
CA VAL A 98 -2.05 -17.47 -2.28
C VAL A 98 -0.55 -17.21 -2.43
N LYS A 99 -0.03 -17.04 -3.65
CA LYS A 99 1.35 -16.58 -3.88
C LYS A 99 1.64 -15.22 -3.23
N SER A 100 0.69 -14.28 -3.33
CA SER A 100 0.81 -12.96 -2.69
C SER A 100 0.67 -13.01 -1.16
N LEU A 101 -0.06 -13.97 -0.61
CA LEU A 101 -0.28 -14.11 0.85
C LEU A 101 0.82 -14.94 1.55
N MET A 102 1.45 -15.87 0.83
CA MET A 102 2.51 -16.74 1.38
C MET A 102 3.92 -16.26 1.03
N GLY A 103 4.05 -15.23 0.19
CA GLY A 103 5.33 -14.68 -0.26
C GLY A 103 5.65 -13.34 0.39
N SER A 104 6.95 -13.05 0.49
CA SER A 104 7.44 -11.69 0.75
C SER A 104 6.93 -10.71 -0.31
N PRO A 105 6.46 -9.50 0.08
CA PRO A 105 6.09 -8.45 -0.87
C PRO A 105 7.21 -8.18 -1.87
N ARG A 106 6.93 -8.27 -3.18
CA ARG A 106 7.92 -8.01 -4.23
C ARG A 106 7.79 -6.58 -4.72
N VAL A 107 8.79 -5.77 -4.42
CA VAL A 107 8.77 -4.33 -4.63
C VAL A 107 9.85 -3.94 -5.64
N PHE A 108 9.44 -3.28 -6.71
CA PHE A 108 10.34 -2.65 -7.67
C PHE A 108 10.50 -1.18 -7.30
N LEU A 109 11.74 -0.70 -7.23
CA LEU A 109 12.05 0.70 -6.97
C LEU A 109 12.55 1.36 -8.27
N SER A 110 11.75 2.30 -8.77
CA SER A 110 12.09 3.15 -9.91
C SER A 110 12.53 4.51 -9.39
N TYR A 111 13.76 4.93 -9.69
CA TYR A 111 14.28 6.18 -9.15
C TYR A 111 15.29 6.87 -10.08
N PRO A 112 15.37 8.21 -10.08
CA PRO A 112 16.42 8.93 -10.77
C PRO A 112 17.77 8.65 -10.11
N ALA A 113 18.84 8.55 -10.92
CA ALA A 113 20.20 8.24 -10.44
C ALA A 113 20.68 9.16 -9.30
N ALA A 114 20.21 10.42 -9.25
CA ALA A 114 20.50 11.37 -8.17
C ALA A 114 20.07 10.87 -6.78
N LEU A 115 19.04 10.02 -6.69
CA LEU A 115 18.50 9.50 -5.42
C LEU A 115 19.09 8.13 -5.02
N THR A 116 20.12 7.65 -5.71
CA THR A 116 20.70 6.31 -5.50
C THR A 116 21.03 6.01 -4.03
N VAL A 117 21.68 6.95 -3.34
CA VAL A 117 22.12 6.75 -1.94
C VAL A 117 20.92 6.58 -1.01
N GLU A 118 19.92 7.45 -1.17
CA GLU A 118 18.71 7.44 -0.37
C GLU A 118 17.86 6.19 -0.62
N VAL A 119 17.61 5.86 -1.88
CA VAL A 119 16.76 4.74 -2.27
C VAL A 119 17.39 3.40 -1.87
N LYS A 120 18.73 3.28 -1.89
CA LYS A 120 19.42 2.09 -1.36
C LYS A 120 19.18 1.91 0.15
N ALA A 121 19.22 2.98 0.94
CA ALA A 121 18.93 2.89 2.36
C ALA A 121 17.47 2.44 2.62
N ILE A 122 16.52 2.96 1.84
CA ILE A 122 15.11 2.54 1.88
C ILE A 122 14.97 1.07 1.47
N ALA A 123 15.66 0.64 0.41
CA ALA A 123 15.65 -0.74 -0.07
C ALA A 123 16.13 -1.71 1.02
N GLU A 124 17.18 -1.37 1.75
CA GLU A 124 17.62 -2.17 2.88
C GLU A 124 16.59 -2.23 4.02
N LEU A 125 15.92 -1.12 4.33
CA LEU A 125 14.85 -1.09 5.34
C LEU A 125 13.69 -2.00 4.94
N LEU A 126 13.26 -1.92 3.68
CA LEU A 126 12.21 -2.79 3.12
C LEU A 126 12.62 -4.27 3.17
N ARG A 127 13.88 -4.58 2.81
CA ARG A 127 14.43 -5.95 2.93
C ARG A 127 14.44 -6.45 4.37
N ARG A 128 14.84 -5.60 5.33
CA ARG A 128 14.80 -5.91 6.78
C ARG A 128 13.36 -6.16 7.28
N ARG A 129 12.37 -5.57 6.62
CA ARG A 129 10.93 -5.80 6.88
C ARG A 129 10.35 -6.99 6.10
N GLY A 130 11.19 -7.77 5.42
CA GLY A 130 10.79 -9.01 4.75
C GLY A 130 10.32 -8.84 3.31
N ALA A 131 10.45 -7.65 2.70
CA ALA A 131 10.15 -7.44 1.29
C ALA A 131 11.30 -7.91 0.38
N GLN A 132 10.96 -8.46 -0.78
CA GLN A 132 11.90 -8.73 -1.87
C GLN A 132 12.02 -7.48 -2.73
N VAL A 133 13.16 -6.79 -2.65
CA VAL A 133 13.34 -5.48 -3.30
C VAL A 133 14.27 -5.58 -4.50
N TRP A 134 13.79 -5.08 -5.64
CA TRP A 134 14.54 -4.94 -6.87
C TRP A 134 14.82 -3.45 -7.16
N LEU A 135 16.03 -3.14 -7.62
CA LEU A 135 16.52 -1.79 -7.93
C LEU A 135 16.95 -1.77 -9.40
N ASP A 136 16.45 -0.82 -10.19
CA ASP A 136 16.73 -0.70 -11.64
C ASP A 136 18.22 -0.57 -11.98
N GLN A 137 19.01 0.12 -11.13
CA GLN A 137 20.40 0.43 -11.43
C GLN A 137 21.44 -0.58 -10.91
N GLU A 138 21.06 -1.55 -10.05
CA GLU A 138 22.05 -2.41 -9.37
C GLU A 138 22.39 -3.74 -10.08
N ARG A 139 21.59 -4.21 -11.04
CA ARG A 139 21.73 -5.59 -11.60
C ARG A 139 22.10 -5.71 -13.07
N LEU A 140 22.41 -4.62 -13.76
CA LEU A 140 22.72 -4.67 -15.18
C LEU A 140 24.22 -4.88 -15.42
N LYS A 141 24.58 -6.04 -15.99
CA LYS A 141 25.95 -6.26 -16.49
C LYS A 141 26.11 -5.58 -17.85
N PRO A 142 27.30 -5.02 -18.16
CA PRO A 142 27.58 -4.51 -19.51
C PRO A 142 27.27 -5.57 -20.58
N GLY A 143 26.48 -5.20 -21.60
CA GLY A 143 26.10 -6.08 -22.71
C GLY A 143 24.78 -6.83 -22.58
N GLN A 144 24.05 -6.73 -21.45
CA GLN A 144 22.69 -7.25 -21.34
C GLN A 144 21.66 -6.29 -21.96
N ASP A 145 20.61 -6.84 -22.57
CA ASP A 145 19.44 -6.04 -22.96
C ASP A 145 18.70 -5.58 -21.70
N TRP A 146 19.05 -4.38 -21.26
CA TRP A 146 18.55 -3.76 -20.04
C TRP A 146 17.02 -3.66 -20.01
N ARG A 147 16.38 -3.42 -21.17
CA ARG A 147 14.92 -3.30 -21.25
C ARG A 147 14.22 -4.62 -20.96
N SER A 148 14.77 -5.70 -21.48
CA SER A 148 14.23 -7.04 -21.27
C SER A 148 14.34 -7.47 -19.81
N GLU A 149 15.45 -7.16 -19.13
CA GLU A 149 15.63 -7.47 -17.71
C GLU A 149 14.73 -6.63 -16.80
N ILE A 150 14.61 -5.32 -17.06
CA ILE A 150 13.64 -4.46 -16.35
C ILE A 150 12.22 -4.96 -16.56
N ALA A 151 11.87 -5.37 -17.79
CA ALA A 151 10.55 -5.91 -18.07
C ALA A 151 10.29 -7.21 -17.30
N ARG A 152 11.26 -8.11 -17.16
CA ARG A 152 11.12 -9.32 -16.34
C ARG A 152 10.97 -8.99 -14.86
N ALA A 153 11.81 -8.11 -14.34
CA ALA A 153 11.75 -7.68 -12.94
C ALA A 153 10.42 -6.99 -12.60
N MET A 154 9.90 -6.17 -13.51
CA MET A 154 8.58 -5.53 -13.37
C MET A 154 7.44 -6.55 -13.45
N GLU A 155 7.57 -7.59 -14.27
CA GLU A 155 6.59 -8.69 -14.34
C GLU A 155 6.52 -9.46 -13.02
N ASP A 156 7.67 -9.68 -12.39
CA ASP A 156 7.78 -10.31 -11.08
C ASP A 156 7.42 -9.38 -9.92
N ALA A 157 7.43 -8.06 -10.07
CA ALA A 157 7.05 -7.17 -8.98
C ALA A 157 5.53 -7.14 -8.76
N ASP A 158 5.11 -7.06 -7.50
CA ASP A 158 3.71 -6.87 -7.12
C ASP A 158 3.38 -5.36 -6.99
N THR A 159 4.36 -4.58 -6.52
CA THR A 159 4.25 -3.13 -6.34
C THR A 159 5.43 -2.40 -6.97
N LEU A 160 5.16 -1.30 -7.66
CA LEU A 160 6.13 -0.33 -8.15
C LEU A 160 6.13 0.89 -7.23
N LEU A 161 7.26 1.17 -6.59
CA LEU A 161 7.53 2.43 -5.91
C LEU A 161 8.27 3.36 -6.88
N VAL A 162 7.70 4.53 -7.15
CA VAL A 162 8.24 5.50 -8.13
C VAL A 162 8.73 6.73 -7.40
N PHE A 163 10.04 6.94 -7.36
CA PHE A 163 10.65 8.11 -6.72
C PHE A 163 10.74 9.28 -7.70
N ILE A 164 10.18 10.41 -7.29
CA ILE A 164 10.22 11.67 -8.02
C ILE A 164 11.29 12.55 -7.36
N GLY A 165 12.37 12.81 -8.09
CA GLY A 165 13.45 13.69 -7.67
C GLY A 165 13.21 15.16 -8.03
N ASP A 166 14.29 15.93 -8.13
CA ASP A 166 14.24 17.34 -8.55
C ASP A 166 14.09 17.50 -10.07
N GLU A 167 14.49 16.48 -10.83
CA GLU A 167 14.44 16.46 -12.28
C GLU A 167 13.72 15.21 -12.80
N PRO A 168 12.97 15.31 -13.91
CA PRO A 168 12.34 14.16 -14.55
C PRO A 168 13.39 13.21 -15.13
N SER A 169 13.19 11.91 -14.94
CA SER A 169 14.08 10.87 -15.48
C SER A 169 13.38 10.07 -16.59
N PRO A 170 14.00 9.94 -17.78
CA PRO A 170 13.46 9.13 -18.86
C PRO A 170 13.27 7.66 -18.50
N ASN A 171 14.14 7.11 -17.64
CA ASN A 171 14.03 5.72 -17.19
C ASN A 171 12.79 5.52 -16.33
N VAL A 172 12.55 6.46 -15.40
CA VAL A 172 11.36 6.45 -14.53
C VAL A 172 10.08 6.54 -15.35
N ALA A 173 10.05 7.39 -16.39
CA ALA A 173 8.90 7.50 -17.28
C ALA A 173 8.64 6.19 -18.07
N PHE A 174 9.69 5.54 -18.58
CA PHE A 174 9.56 4.27 -19.28
C PHE A 174 9.04 3.15 -18.35
N GLU A 175 9.58 3.05 -17.15
CA GLU A 175 9.17 2.05 -16.16
C GLU A 175 7.74 2.27 -15.68
N LEU A 176 7.35 3.52 -15.51
CA LEU A 176 5.98 3.90 -15.16
C LEU A 176 4.99 3.45 -16.21
N GLY A 177 5.23 3.75 -17.48
CA GLY A 177 4.37 3.30 -18.59
C GLY A 177 4.30 1.78 -18.70
N LEU A 178 5.40 1.07 -18.42
CA LEU A 178 5.42 -0.39 -18.41
C LEU A 178 4.59 -0.99 -17.26
N ALA A 179 4.65 -0.38 -16.08
CA ALA A 179 3.87 -0.79 -14.92
C ALA A 179 2.37 -0.52 -15.10
N GLU A 180 2.02 0.64 -15.67
CA GLU A 180 0.65 1.00 -15.99
C GLU A 180 0.05 0.02 -17.01
N GLY A 181 0.76 -0.24 -18.12
CA GLY A 181 0.32 -1.20 -19.14
C GLY A 181 0.15 -2.64 -18.63
N ARG A 182 0.71 -2.96 -17.46
CA ARG A 182 0.61 -4.27 -16.80
C ARG A 182 -0.29 -4.28 -15.57
N GLY A 183 -0.99 -3.18 -15.27
CA GLY A 183 -1.89 -3.07 -14.13
C GLY A 183 -1.19 -3.29 -12.79
N LYS A 184 0.08 -2.91 -12.67
CA LYS A 184 0.84 -3.02 -11.41
C LYS A 184 0.37 -1.96 -10.43
N ARG A 185 0.46 -2.26 -9.13
CA ARG A 185 0.20 -1.27 -8.08
C ARG A 185 1.32 -0.24 -8.09
N ILE A 186 1.01 1.02 -8.33
CA ILE A 186 1.98 2.12 -8.37
C ILE A 186 1.81 2.97 -7.10
N ILE A 187 2.92 3.21 -6.40
CA ILE A 187 2.99 4.09 -5.23
C ILE A 187 4.01 5.20 -5.56
N PRO A 188 3.55 6.42 -5.86
CA PRO A 188 4.45 7.54 -6.07
C PRO A 188 5.04 8.03 -4.75
N VAL A 189 6.34 8.32 -4.76
CA VAL A 189 7.11 8.85 -3.64
C VAL A 189 7.79 10.14 -4.09
N ARG A 190 7.43 11.25 -3.48
CA ARG A 190 8.01 12.56 -3.79
C ARG A 190 9.19 12.82 -2.87
N ALA A 191 10.39 12.80 -3.43
CA ALA A 191 11.64 13.08 -2.73
C ALA A 191 12.25 14.43 -3.14
N GLY A 192 11.88 14.97 -4.31
CA GLY A 192 12.35 16.26 -4.81
C GLY A 192 11.24 17.20 -5.32
N GLY A 193 11.68 18.30 -5.92
CA GLY A 193 10.84 19.41 -6.36
C GLY A 193 10.03 19.17 -7.64
N ALA A 194 10.37 18.17 -8.46
CA ALA A 194 9.79 18.01 -9.78
C ALA A 194 8.26 17.86 -9.76
N GLU A 195 7.65 18.23 -10.88
CA GLU A 195 6.24 17.95 -11.13
C GLU A 195 6.02 16.45 -11.31
N LEU A 196 4.86 15.96 -10.84
CA LEU A 196 4.48 14.57 -11.06
C LEU A 196 4.14 14.36 -12.55
N PRO A 197 4.63 13.27 -13.17
CA PRO A 197 4.17 12.83 -14.48
C PRO A 197 2.64 12.72 -14.52
N SER A 198 2.03 13.08 -15.66
CA SER A 198 0.57 13.07 -15.88
C SER A 198 -0.09 11.77 -15.45
N ASP A 199 0.59 10.65 -15.71
CA ASP A 199 0.08 9.29 -15.52
C ASP A 199 -0.16 8.97 -14.03
N ILE A 200 0.48 9.72 -13.12
CA ILE A 200 0.38 9.53 -11.66
C ILE A 200 -0.11 10.76 -10.90
N GLN A 201 -0.50 11.84 -11.58
CA GLN A 201 -1.04 13.05 -10.93
C GLN A 201 -2.34 12.78 -10.16
N GLY A 202 -3.13 11.79 -10.60
CA GLY A 202 -4.37 11.38 -9.91
C GLY A 202 -4.16 10.42 -8.74
N LEU A 203 -2.92 9.96 -8.50
CA LEU A 203 -2.61 9.02 -7.44
C LEU A 203 -2.22 9.73 -6.15
N ARG A 204 -2.61 9.16 -5.01
CA ARG A 204 -2.06 9.59 -3.71
C ARG A 204 -0.58 9.25 -3.67
N TYR A 205 0.24 10.24 -3.34
CA TYR A 205 1.68 10.08 -3.19
C TYR A 205 2.12 10.21 -1.73
N ILE A 206 3.32 9.70 -1.45
CA ILE A 206 4.01 9.85 -0.17
C ILE A 206 5.02 10.99 -0.32
N ASP A 207 5.00 11.99 0.56
CA ASP A 207 5.94 13.12 0.51
C ASP A 207 7.04 12.94 1.56
N LEU A 208 8.28 12.73 1.11
CA LEU A 208 9.45 12.59 1.98
C LEU A 208 10.10 13.95 2.32
N ARG A 209 9.62 15.05 1.74
CA ARG A 209 10.20 16.39 1.90
C ARG A 209 9.60 17.16 3.07
N ALA A 210 8.34 16.89 3.41
CA ALA A 210 7.62 17.59 4.47
C ALA A 210 8.05 17.09 5.86
N ASP A 211 7.84 15.81 6.13
CA ASP A 211 8.33 15.11 7.32
C ASP A 211 8.88 13.76 6.87
N ARG A 212 10.19 13.63 6.93
CA ARG A 212 10.91 12.48 6.39
C ARG A 212 10.60 11.21 7.16
N ASP A 213 10.48 11.29 8.48
CA ASP A 213 10.29 10.11 9.32
C ASP A 213 8.87 9.56 9.14
N VAL A 214 7.87 10.45 9.17
CA VAL A 214 6.47 10.08 8.89
C VAL A 214 6.30 9.53 7.47
N GLY A 215 6.91 10.18 6.48
CA GLY A 215 6.86 9.72 5.09
C GLY A 215 7.52 8.35 4.90
N LEU A 216 8.64 8.09 5.59
CA LEU A 216 9.33 6.81 5.54
C LEU A 216 8.51 5.68 6.18
N GLU A 217 7.86 5.95 7.31
CA GLU A 217 6.94 4.99 7.94
C GLU A 217 5.78 4.63 7.00
N GLN A 218 5.12 5.65 6.41
CA GLN A 218 4.05 5.45 5.43
C GLN A 218 4.52 4.64 4.22
N LEU A 219 5.75 4.88 3.74
CA LEU A 219 6.34 4.14 2.63
C LEU A 219 6.54 2.67 2.99
N ILE A 220 7.13 2.39 4.15
CA ILE A 220 7.40 1.02 4.60
C ILE A 220 6.08 0.26 4.80
N GLU A 221 5.10 0.87 5.45
CA GLU A 221 3.78 0.28 5.65
C GLU A 221 3.12 -0.03 4.31
N SER A 222 3.05 0.98 3.42
CA SER A 222 2.38 0.85 2.12
C SER A 222 3.04 -0.16 1.18
N ALA A 223 4.36 -0.34 1.28
CA ALA A 223 5.11 -1.26 0.41
C ALA A 223 5.13 -2.71 0.93
N THR A 224 4.79 -2.93 2.19
CA THR A 224 4.80 -4.26 2.82
C THR A 224 3.41 -4.89 2.98
N HIS A 225 2.35 -4.11 2.78
CA HIS A 225 0.94 -4.51 2.88
C HIS A 225 0.19 -4.22 1.57
#